data_AF-A0A197SK22-F1
#
_entry.id   AF-A0A197SK22-F1
#
_cell.length_a   1.000
_cell.length_b   1.000
_cell.length_c   1.000
_cell.angle_alpha   90.00
_cell.angle_beta   90.00
_cell.angle_gamma   90.00
#
_symmetry.space_group_name_H-M   'P 1'
#
loop_
_entity.id
_entity.type
_entity.pdbx_description
1 polymer ?
#
loop_
_entity_poly.entity_id
_entity_poly.type
_entity_poly.pdbx_seq_one_letter_code
_entity_poly.pdbx_strand_id
1 'polypeptide(L)'
;MHPSRFVILIVPSHVETRGTASVADSAVRSALVEATGETGETGYPRYAGHGIVADVDPRTRAVEALLVDGAELDYGLTALIAPEE
;
A
#
# COMPACT_ATOMS: atom_id res chain seq x y z
N MET A 1 -19.35 -2.09 3.76
CA MET A 1 -18.32 -1.28 4.41
C MET A 1 -16.98 -1.78 3.91
N HIS A 2 -16.09 -0.88 3.50
CA HIS A 2 -14.71 -1.22 3.21
C HIS A 2 -13.90 -1.13 4.51
N PRO A 3 -12.81 -1.90 4.67
CA PRO A 3 -11.88 -1.75 5.77
C PRO A 3 -11.48 -0.28 5.93
N SER A 4 -11.44 0.19 7.18
CA SER A 4 -11.11 1.58 7.49
C SER A 4 -9.60 1.86 7.47
N ARG A 5 -8.76 0.82 7.48
CA ARG A 5 -7.31 0.94 7.57
C ARG A 5 -6.58 -0.23 6.93
N PHE A 6 -5.38 0.03 6.46
CA PHE A 6 -4.45 -0.96 5.92
C PHE A 6 -3.03 -0.67 6.39
N VAL A 7 -2.19 -1.71 6.45
CA VAL A 7 -0.74 -1.54 6.54
C VAL A 7 -0.16 -1.70 5.13
N ILE A 8 0.44 -0.64 4.62
CA ILE A 8 1.18 -0.65 3.35
C ILE A 8 2.62 -1.06 3.64
N LEU A 9 3.14 -1.97 2.82
CA LEU A 9 4.52 -2.39 2.79
C LEU A 9 5.14 -1.91 1.47
N ILE A 10 6.27 -1.22 1.56
CA ILE A 10 7.08 -0.89 0.40
C ILE A 10 8.23 -1.88 0.37
N VAL A 11 8.33 -2.65 -0.72
CA VAL A 11 9.31 -3.72 -0.87
C VAL A 11 10.02 -3.58 -2.23
N PRO A 12 11.23 -4.15 -2.39
CA PRO A 12 11.83 -4.30 -3.71
C PRO A 12 10.96 -5.20 -4.59
N SER A 13 10.75 -4.84 -5.86
CA SER A 13 9.82 -5.53 -6.76
C SER A 13 10.16 -7.02 -6.99
N HIS A 14 11.44 -7.41 -6.87
CA HIS A 14 11.84 -8.81 -7.01
C HIS A 14 11.44 -9.70 -5.82
N VAL A 15 10.97 -9.12 -4.71
CA VAL A 15 10.56 -9.84 -3.50
C VAL A 15 9.10 -10.29 -3.56
N GLU A 16 8.24 -9.65 -4.36
CA GLU A 16 6.81 -10.00 -4.46
C GLU A 16 6.57 -11.49 -4.77
N THR A 17 7.53 -12.17 -5.40
CA THR A 17 7.41 -13.57 -5.80
C THR A 17 7.75 -14.59 -4.69
N ARG A 18 8.30 -14.17 -3.53
CA ARG A 18 8.92 -15.09 -2.55
C ARG A 18 8.01 -15.54 -1.39
N GLY A 19 6.77 -15.06 -1.30
CA GLY A 19 5.78 -15.52 -0.31
C GLY A 19 5.70 -14.64 0.95
N THR A 20 4.55 -14.68 1.64
CA THR A 20 4.06 -13.65 2.57
C THR A 20 4.98 -13.32 3.75
N ALA A 21 5.59 -14.31 4.40
CA ALA A 21 6.50 -14.08 5.52
C ALA A 21 7.78 -13.33 5.08
N SER A 22 8.28 -13.63 3.89
CA SER A 22 9.48 -12.98 3.36
C SER A 22 9.25 -11.53 2.93
N VAL A 23 8.00 -11.15 2.65
CA VAL A 23 7.64 -9.82 2.14
C VAL A 23 7.68 -8.79 3.25
N ALA A 24 7.11 -9.08 4.43
CA ALA A 24 7.14 -8.17 5.57
C ALA A 24 8.56 -7.91 6.07
N ASP A 25 9.38 -8.96 6.16
CA ASP A 25 10.79 -8.86 6.58
C ASP A 25 11.67 -8.11 5.57
N SER A 26 11.24 -8.03 4.30
CA SER A 26 11.97 -7.33 3.24
C SER A 26 11.46 -5.90 3.00
N ALA A 27 10.47 -5.45 3.77
CA ALA A 27 9.91 -4.11 3.61
C ALA A 27 10.95 -3.06 3.99
N VAL A 28 11.25 -2.18 3.04
CA VAL A 28 12.13 -1.02 3.28
C VAL A 28 11.39 0.08 4.04
N ARG A 29 10.05 0.07 3.98
CA ARG A 29 9.16 0.95 4.77
C ARG A 29 7.82 0.25 4.97
N SER A 30 7.19 0.49 6.11
CA SER A 30 5.80 0.14 6.38
C SER A 30 5.05 1.31 7.00
N ALA A 31 3.75 1.42 6.73
CA ALA A 31 2.91 2.49 7.26
C ALA A 31 1.46 2.04 7.40
N LEU A 32 0.82 2.42 8.51
CA LEU A 32 -0.62 2.34 8.64
C LEU A 32 -1.26 3.51 7.88
N VAL A 33 -2.24 3.22 7.06
CA VAL A 33 -3.03 4.23 6.34
C VAL A 33 -4.50 4.04 6.66
N GLU A 34 -5.23 5.15 6.76
CA GLU A 34 -6.65 5.17 7.08
C GLU A 34 -7.46 5.75 5.92
N ALA A 35 -8.68 5.25 5.75
CA ALA A 35 -9.57 5.73 4.71
C ALA A 35 -9.85 7.22 4.91
N THR A 36 -9.63 8.03 3.88
CA THR A 36 -9.89 9.47 3.95
C THR A 36 -11.37 9.80 3.73
N GLY A 37 -12.14 8.84 3.20
CA GLY A 37 -13.52 9.02 2.76
C GLY A 37 -13.63 9.55 1.32
N GLU A 38 -12.50 9.80 0.65
CA GLU A 38 -12.43 10.30 -0.71
C GLU A 38 -12.17 9.17 -1.71
N THR A 39 -12.48 9.44 -2.98
CA THR A 39 -12.07 8.61 -4.11
C THR A 39 -10.75 9.14 -4.67
N GLY A 40 -9.80 8.24 -4.86
CA GLY A 40 -8.50 8.50 -5.47
C GLY A 40 -8.56 8.72 -6.97
N GLU A 41 -7.40 9.04 -7.56
CA GLU A 41 -7.29 9.35 -9.00
C GLU A 41 -7.47 8.12 -9.88
N THR A 42 -7.20 6.93 -9.33
CA THR A 42 -7.48 5.65 -10.00
C THR A 42 -8.95 5.26 -9.98
N GLY A 43 -9.80 6.00 -9.26
CA GLY A 43 -11.22 5.69 -9.05
C GLY A 43 -11.50 4.77 -7.86
N TYR A 44 -10.47 4.33 -7.13
CA TYR A 44 -10.57 3.51 -5.92
C TYR A 44 -10.55 4.36 -4.64
N PRO A 45 -11.04 3.85 -3.49
CA PRO A 45 -10.99 4.59 -2.23
C PRO A 45 -9.57 5.01 -1.85
N ARG A 46 -9.42 6.24 -1.38
CA ARG A 46 -8.15 6.82 -0.95
C ARG A 46 -7.88 6.59 0.54
N TYR A 47 -6.64 6.24 0.84
CA TYR A 47 -6.11 6.04 2.18
C TYR A 47 -4.86 6.89 2.39
N ALA A 48 -4.68 7.43 3.59
CA ALA A 48 -3.51 8.24 3.90
C ALA A 48 -2.99 8.00 5.32
N GLY A 49 -1.69 8.15 5.52
CA GLY A 49 -1.06 8.02 6.83
C GLY A 49 0.47 7.96 6.75
N HIS A 50 1.17 8.58 7.71
CA HIS A 50 2.63 8.53 7.82
C HIS A 50 3.38 8.87 6.51
N GLY A 51 2.91 9.89 5.78
CA GLY A 51 3.50 10.31 4.51
C GLY A 51 3.13 9.44 3.31
N ILE A 52 2.33 8.38 3.51
CA ILE A 52 1.80 7.55 2.43
C ILE A 52 0.42 8.06 2.03
N VAL A 53 0.16 8.15 0.73
CA VAL A 53 -1.18 8.24 0.15
C VAL A 53 -1.32 7.09 -0.85
N ALA A 54 -2.36 6.28 -0.68
CA ALA A 54 -2.60 5.13 -1.52
C ALA A 54 -4.05 5.08 -1.99
N ASP A 55 -4.23 4.76 -3.26
CA ASP A 55 -5.54 4.37 -3.79
C ASP A 55 -5.55 2.83 -3.79
N VAL A 56 -6.55 2.24 -3.13
CA VAL A 56 -6.57 0.79 -2.84
C VAL A 56 -7.88 0.19 -3.30
N ASP A 57 -7.84 -0.94 -4.01
CA ASP A 57 -9.01 -1.81 -4.16
C ASP A 57 -9.24 -2.60 -2.86
N PRO A 58 -10.23 -2.25 -2.02
CA PRO A 58 -10.46 -2.92 -0.75
C PRO A 58 -10.96 -4.36 -0.92
N ARG A 59 -11.41 -4.77 -2.11
CA ARG A 59 -11.90 -6.13 -2.38
C ARG A 59 -10.75 -7.08 -2.65
N THR A 60 -9.80 -6.65 -3.47
CA THR A 60 -8.64 -7.47 -3.90
C THR A 60 -7.39 -7.19 -3.07
N ARG A 61 -7.39 -6.09 -2.30
CA ARG A 61 -6.24 -5.55 -1.56
C ARG A 61 -5.08 -5.14 -2.47
N ALA A 62 -5.37 -4.79 -3.73
CA ALA A 62 -4.39 -4.22 -4.63
C ALA A 62 -4.15 -2.73 -4.32
N VAL A 63 -2.89 -2.31 -4.39
CA VAL A 63 -2.52 -0.89 -4.37
C VAL A 63 -2.48 -0.42 -5.81
N GLU A 64 -3.42 0.46 -6.16
CA GLU A 64 -3.64 0.92 -7.55
C GLU A 64 -2.81 2.17 -7.87
N ALA A 65 -2.54 2.99 -6.85
CA ALA A 65 -1.60 4.10 -6.91
C ALA A 65 -0.99 4.36 -5.53
N LEU A 66 0.25 4.86 -5.51
CA LEU A 66 0.97 5.19 -4.29
C LEU A 66 1.79 6.48 -4.46
N LEU A 67 1.66 7.39 -3.49
CA LEU A 67 2.62 8.46 -3.25
C LEU A 67 3.32 8.26 -1.90
N VAL A 68 4.62 8.54 -1.89
CA VAL A 68 5.47 8.55 -0.70
C VAL A 68 6.00 9.96 -0.51
N ASP A 69 5.58 10.60 0.57
CA ASP A 69 5.90 11.98 0.92
C ASP A 69 5.60 12.97 -0.23
N GLY A 70 4.54 12.67 -1.00
CA GLY A 70 4.07 13.47 -2.13
C GLY A 70 4.76 13.17 -3.48
N ALA A 71 5.70 12.23 -3.52
CA ALA A 71 6.37 11.80 -4.74
C ALA A 71 5.92 10.40 -5.18
N GLU A 72 6.02 10.12 -6.48
CA GLU A 72 5.85 8.77 -7.00
C GLU A 72 6.91 7.82 -6.42
N LEU A 73 6.57 6.54 -6.36
CA LEU A 73 7.48 5.53 -5.83
C LEU A 73 8.69 5.33 -6.76
N ASP A 74 9.88 5.20 -6.16
CA ASP A 74 11.11 4.93 -6.91
C ASP A 74 11.03 3.62 -7.70
N TYR A 75 11.69 3.61 -8.87
CA TYR A 75 11.80 2.42 -9.70
C TYR A 75 12.44 1.25 -8.96
N GLY A 76 11.89 0.05 -9.18
CA GLY A 76 12.36 -1.19 -8.54
C GLY A 76 11.80 -1.41 -7.13
N LEU A 77 10.92 -0.52 -6.67
CA LEU A 77 10.06 -0.74 -5.52
C LEU A 77 8.61 -1.00 -5.96
N THR A 78 7.85 -1.61 -5.08
CA THR A 78 6.41 -1.86 -5.23
C THR A 78 5.74 -1.81 -3.87
N ALA A 79 4.42 -1.66 -3.89
CA ALA A 79 3.59 -1.48 -2.72
C ALA A 79 2.64 -2.67 -2.56
N LEU A 80 2.63 -3.25 -1.38
CA LEU A 80 1.74 -4.36 -1.02
C LEU A 80 0.95 -4.01 0.24
N ILE A 81 -0.21 -4.65 0.40
CA ILE A 81 -0.94 -4.61 1.66
C ILE A 81 -0.50 -5.80 2.51
N ALA A 82 -0.17 -5.54 3.78
CA ALA A 82 0.12 -6.60 4.73
C ALA A 82 -1.07 -7.58 4.83
N PRO A 83 -0.79 -8.89 4.99
CA PRO A 83 -1.85 -9.87 5.23
C PRO A 83 -2.64 -9.50 6.50
N GLU A 84 -3.90 -9.92 6.55
CA GLU A 84 -4.63 -9.90 7.82
C GLU A 84 -4.08 -11.02 8.71
N GLU A 85 -3.89 -10.73 10.00
CA GLU A 85 -3.49 -11.73 11.00
C GLU A 85 -4.59 -12.78 11.22
#